data_AF-A0A847GDB8-F1
#
_entry.id   AF-A0A847GDB8-F1
#
_cell.length_a   1.000
_cell.length_b   1.000
_cell.length_c   1.000
_cell.angle_alpha   90.00
_cell.angle_beta   90.00
_cell.angle_gamma   90.00
#
_symmetry.space_group_name_H-M   'P 1'
#
loop_
_entity.id
_entity.type
_entity.pdbx_description
1 polymer ?
#
loop_
_entity_poly.entity_id
_entity_poly.type
_entity_poly.pdbx_seq_one_letter_code
_entity_poly.pdbx_strand_id
1 'polypeptide(L)'
;NSQSFLCVATGIVLISSPTSRRAHILRLGLLALAGLTGIVSALLLPLFLWVWWRERDRHRVQELVVLLLSGLIQAVVVRSGEGRAVQAVWPLLPLALAGKQWVLPLFGYEAFDIFIDFLRPRPLLTRFPMILWMLFPYALCTAVAIRQRNRTAGMLLAAALSVAAISLMFSLPAQDINTFGYSCITGAADGRYYYAPNVLLGLSLLSMLGSFRSPSGGLDRGFRWAAALLILLLLATGLANHRHSGTWSHGPSWRAEVRAWRAGRTGTLALWPPPWRLDLRPNPPDLE
;
A
#
# COMPACT_ATOMS: atom_id res chain seq x y z
N ASN A 1 -10.50 -5.32 6.40
CA ASN A 1 -9.31 -4.72 5.76
C ASN A 1 -8.92 -3.38 6.43
N SER A 2 -8.98 -3.31 7.76
CA SER A 2 -8.71 -2.09 8.54
C SER A 2 -7.23 -1.69 8.54
N GLN A 3 -6.32 -2.66 8.33
CA GLN A 3 -4.87 -2.46 8.30
C GLN A 3 -4.43 -1.30 7.38
N SER A 4 -5.02 -1.16 6.19
CA SER A 4 -4.58 -0.16 5.23
C SER A 4 -4.99 1.25 5.67
N PHE A 5 -6.18 1.41 6.26
CA PHE A 5 -6.62 2.67 6.86
C PHE A 5 -5.78 3.06 8.08
N LEU A 6 -5.44 2.08 8.93
CA LEU A 6 -4.59 2.29 10.10
C LEU A 6 -3.15 2.64 9.70
N CYS A 7 -2.64 2.10 8.60
CA CYS A 7 -1.34 2.49 8.04
C CYS A 7 -1.36 3.94 7.53
N VAL A 8 -2.41 4.36 6.82
CA VAL A 8 -2.58 5.77 6.43
C VAL A 8 -2.64 6.67 7.67
N ALA A 9 -3.40 6.27 8.70
CA ALA A 9 -3.50 7.02 9.95
C ALA A 9 -2.14 7.12 10.65
N THR A 10 -1.33 6.05 10.63
CA THR A 10 0.06 6.04 11.11
C THR A 10 0.93 7.04 10.34
N GLY A 11 0.80 7.11 9.02
CA GLY A 11 1.47 8.12 8.19
C GLY A 11 1.04 9.55 8.50
N ILE A 12 -0.23 9.77 8.86
CA ILE A 12 -0.71 11.10 9.31
C ILE A 12 -0.13 11.44 10.69
N VAL A 13 -0.07 10.48 11.61
CA VAL A 13 0.57 10.64 12.94
C VAL A 13 2.04 11.02 12.78
N LEU A 14 2.77 10.37 11.86
CA LEU A 14 4.17 10.65 11.56
C LEU A 14 4.44 12.13 11.22
N ILE A 15 3.54 12.79 10.47
CA ILE A 15 3.72 14.19 10.01
C ILE A 15 3.06 15.25 10.89
N SER A 16 2.25 14.87 11.87
CA SER A 16 1.49 15.79 12.72
C SER A 16 2.04 15.81 14.15
N SER A 17 1.88 16.92 14.86
CA SER A 17 2.26 17.05 16.27
C SER A 17 1.02 17.06 17.17
N PRO A 18 1.06 16.46 18.37
CA PRO A 18 -0.07 16.51 19.29
C PRO A 18 -0.29 17.93 19.83
N THR A 19 -1.53 18.41 19.83
CA THR A 19 -1.90 19.72 20.39
C THR A 19 -2.24 19.67 21.88
N SER A 20 -2.49 18.48 22.42
CA SER A 20 -2.86 18.27 23.82
C SER A 20 -2.47 16.87 24.30
N ARG A 21 -2.44 16.68 25.62
CA ARG A 21 -2.18 15.36 26.25
C ARG A 21 -3.21 14.31 25.82
N ARG A 22 -4.49 14.68 25.68
CA ARG A 22 -5.55 13.76 25.22
C ARG A 22 -5.30 13.33 23.77
N ALA A 23 -4.96 14.27 22.89
CA ALA A 23 -4.62 13.97 21.51
C ALA A 23 -3.40 13.02 21.43
N HIS A 24 -2.39 13.23 22.28
CA HIS A 24 -1.24 12.33 22.38
C HIS A 24 -1.63 10.90 22.79
N ILE A 25 -2.44 10.73 23.82
CA ILE A 25 -2.92 9.41 24.27
C ILE A 25 -3.69 8.70 23.14
N LEU A 26 -4.58 9.41 22.45
CA LEU A 26 -5.33 8.86 21.31
C LEU A 26 -4.41 8.40 20.18
N ARG A 27 -3.33 9.15 19.89
CA ARG A 27 -2.33 8.77 18.89
C ARG A 27 -1.58 7.51 19.30
N LEU A 28 -1.18 7.38 20.56
CA LEU A 28 -0.54 6.16 21.06
C LEU A 28 -1.48 4.95 20.94
N GLY A 29 -2.76 5.10 21.32
CA GLY A 29 -3.76 4.06 21.14
C GLY A 29 -3.96 3.67 19.67
N LEU A 30 -4.02 4.65 18.77
CA LEU A 30 -4.11 4.44 17.33
C LEU A 30 -2.88 3.71 16.78
N LEU A 31 -1.66 4.07 17.20
CA LEU A 31 -0.43 3.41 16.78
C LEU A 31 -0.34 1.96 17.29
N ALA A 32 -0.76 1.71 18.53
CA ALA A 32 -0.86 0.36 19.07
C ALA A 32 -1.85 -0.47 18.26
N LEU A 33 -3.05 0.05 18.01
CA LEU A 33 -4.05 -0.62 17.18
C LEU A 33 -3.53 -0.86 15.75
N ALA A 34 -2.87 0.13 15.15
CA ALA A 34 -2.31 0.04 13.81
C ALA A 34 -1.19 -1.00 13.69
N GLY A 35 -0.30 -1.06 14.68
CA GLY A 35 0.77 -2.06 14.73
C GLY A 35 0.26 -3.46 15.06
N LEU A 36 -0.75 -3.60 15.95
CA LEU A 36 -1.33 -4.90 16.31
C LEU A 36 -2.30 -5.46 15.26
N THR A 37 -2.84 -4.62 14.37
CA THR A 37 -3.73 -5.08 13.28
C THR A 37 -2.94 -5.62 12.08
N GLY A 38 -1.67 -5.24 11.91
CA GLY A 38 -0.83 -5.78 10.85
C GLY A 38 0.55 -5.13 10.73
N ILE A 39 1.47 -5.86 10.11
CA ILE A 39 2.89 -5.48 9.98
C ILE A 39 3.11 -4.22 9.12
N VAL A 40 2.14 -3.86 8.27
CA VAL A 40 2.27 -2.77 7.28
C VAL A 40 2.57 -1.42 7.95
N SER A 41 1.96 -1.14 9.10
CA SER A 41 2.22 0.12 9.84
C SER A 41 3.63 0.15 10.44
N ALA A 42 4.17 -1.01 10.85
CA ALA A 42 5.52 -1.14 11.40
C ALA A 42 6.60 -0.86 10.33
N LEU A 43 6.27 -0.94 9.04
CA LEU A 43 7.17 -0.55 7.95
C LEU A 43 7.53 0.94 7.98
N LEU A 44 6.75 1.77 8.68
CA LEU A 44 7.02 3.19 8.88
C LEU A 44 7.96 3.48 10.05
N LEU A 45 8.39 2.46 10.81
CA LEU A 45 9.27 2.61 11.97
C LEU A 45 10.59 3.37 11.67
N PRO A 46 11.29 3.13 10.53
CA PRO A 46 12.50 3.88 10.20
C PRO A 46 12.25 5.40 10.09
N LEU A 47 11.05 5.79 9.63
CA LEU A 47 10.67 7.19 9.50
C LEU A 47 10.37 7.82 10.87
N PHE A 48 9.71 7.09 11.79
CA PHE A 48 9.54 7.55 13.17
C PHE A 48 10.88 7.72 13.88
N LEU A 49 11.81 6.78 13.68
CA LEU A 49 13.17 6.85 14.21
C LEU A 49 13.91 8.08 13.67
N TRP A 50 13.83 8.33 12.36
CA TRP A 50 14.42 9.51 11.74
C TRP A 50 13.81 10.82 12.28
N VAL A 51 12.49 10.89 12.43
CA VAL A 51 11.80 12.07 13.00
C VAL A 51 12.24 12.32 14.44
N TRP A 52 12.26 11.28 15.28
CA TRP A 52 12.72 11.39 16.66
C TRP A 52 14.19 11.81 16.75
N TRP A 53 15.08 11.21 15.94
CA TRP A 53 16.50 11.56 15.92
C TRP A 53 16.72 13.03 15.58
N ARG A 54 15.92 13.58 14.65
CA ARG A 54 16.00 14.98 14.23
C ARG A 54 15.36 15.96 15.22
N GLU A 55 14.18 15.64 15.75
CA GLU A 55 13.39 16.56 16.60
C GLU A 55 13.75 16.44 18.09
N ARG A 56 14.28 15.29 18.52
CA ARG A 56 14.56 14.95 19.93
C ARG A 56 13.38 15.12 20.88
N ASP A 57 12.15 15.03 20.36
CA ASP A 57 10.91 15.15 21.13
C ASP A 57 10.57 13.85 21.89
N ARG A 58 10.22 13.99 23.18
CA ARG A 58 9.78 12.89 24.05
C ARG A 58 8.46 12.27 23.60
N HIS A 59 7.57 13.02 22.96
CA HIS A 59 6.35 12.44 22.42
C HIS A 59 6.65 11.50 21.25
N ARG A 60 7.62 11.86 20.40
CA ARG A 60 8.07 11.02 19.26
C ARG A 60 8.70 9.72 19.70
N VAL A 61 9.48 9.73 20.79
CA VAL A 61 10.06 8.48 21.31
C VAL A 61 9.00 7.52 21.81
N GLN A 62 7.93 8.03 22.44
CA GLN A 62 6.81 7.21 22.90
C GLN A 62 6.04 6.59 21.72
N GLU A 63 5.77 7.39 20.68
CA GLU A 63 5.14 6.91 19.43
C GLU A 63 5.98 5.80 18.77
N LEU A 64 7.31 6.02 18.67
CA LEU A 64 8.26 5.05 18.15
C LEU A 64 8.26 3.74 18.95
N VAL A 65 8.32 3.82 20.28
CA VAL A 65 8.34 2.64 21.16
C VAL A 65 7.05 1.83 21.04
N VAL A 66 5.89 2.49 21.02
CA VAL A 66 4.60 1.79 20.84
C VAL A 66 4.53 1.05 19.51
N LEU A 67 4.95 1.70 18.42
CA LEU A 67 4.95 1.08 17.09
C LEU A 67 5.97 -0.07 17.01
N LEU A 68 7.16 0.09 17.62
CA LEU A 68 8.18 -0.96 17.70
C LEU A 68 7.67 -2.18 18.46
N LEU A 69 7.13 -2.01 19.67
CA LEU A 69 6.61 -3.11 20.49
C LEU A 69 5.49 -3.85 19.77
N SER A 70 4.55 -3.11 19.16
CA SER A 70 3.46 -3.71 18.39
C SER A 70 3.98 -4.50 17.17
N GLY A 71 4.98 -3.95 16.47
CA GLY A 71 5.65 -4.63 15.36
C GLY A 71 6.41 -5.89 15.78
N LEU A 72 7.07 -5.88 16.94
CA LEU A 72 7.73 -7.06 17.51
C LEU A 72 6.71 -8.16 17.86
N ILE A 73 5.59 -7.80 18.48
CA ILE A 73 4.50 -8.75 18.77
C ILE A 73 4.01 -9.39 17.46
N GLN A 74 3.76 -8.59 16.42
CA GLN A 74 3.36 -9.12 15.11
C GLN A 74 4.43 -10.01 14.48
N ALA A 75 5.71 -9.64 14.56
CA ALA A 75 6.80 -10.46 14.04
C ALA A 75 6.87 -11.82 14.72
N VAL A 76 6.65 -11.88 16.04
CA VAL A 76 6.56 -13.15 16.80
C VAL A 76 5.36 -13.97 16.32
N VAL A 77 4.18 -13.38 16.21
CA VAL A 77 2.97 -14.07 15.74
C VAL A 77 3.17 -14.63 14.33
N VAL A 78 3.67 -13.81 13.40
CA VAL A 78 3.93 -14.22 12.01
C VAL A 78 4.97 -15.35 11.95
N ARG A 79 6.03 -15.28 12.78
CA ARG A 79 7.04 -16.34 12.85
C ARG A 79 6.52 -17.64 13.45
N SER A 80 5.56 -17.56 14.37
CA SER A 80 4.97 -18.73 15.04
C SER A 80 3.92 -19.46 14.19
N GLY A 81 3.36 -18.80 13.18
CA GLY A 81 2.41 -19.43 12.26
C GLY A 81 3.12 -20.31 11.23
N GLU A 82 2.39 -21.26 10.66
CA GLU A 82 2.77 -21.98 9.43
C GLU A 82 2.73 -20.99 8.25
N GLY A 83 3.72 -20.11 8.19
CA GLY A 83 3.84 -19.09 7.18
C GLY A 83 4.06 -19.70 5.80
N ARG A 84 3.48 -19.08 4.77
CA ARG A 84 3.85 -19.39 3.39
C ARG A 84 5.31 -18.96 3.17
N ALA A 85 6.08 -19.76 2.43
CA ALA A 85 7.37 -19.31 1.94
C ALA A 85 7.19 -18.06 1.06
N VAL A 86 7.88 -16.99 1.43
CA VAL A 86 7.86 -15.70 0.74
C VAL A 86 9.19 -15.50 0.04
N GLN A 87 9.17 -15.02 -1.19
CA GLN A 87 10.39 -14.70 -1.94
C GLN A 87 10.41 -13.21 -2.28
N ALA A 88 11.53 -12.56 -1.97
CA ALA A 88 11.75 -11.18 -2.37
C ALA A 88 11.99 -11.10 -3.88
N VAL A 89 11.12 -10.40 -4.61
CA VAL A 89 11.19 -10.28 -6.07
C VAL A 89 11.70 -8.91 -6.49
N TRP A 90 12.99 -8.68 -6.27
CA TRP A 90 13.67 -7.42 -6.59
C TRP A 90 13.53 -6.95 -8.04
N PRO A 91 13.63 -7.82 -9.08
CA PRO A 91 13.56 -7.37 -10.46
C PRO A 91 12.21 -6.78 -10.87
N LEU A 92 11.13 -7.13 -10.16
CA LEU A 92 9.78 -6.64 -10.43
C LEU A 92 9.44 -5.39 -9.63
N LEU A 93 10.27 -5.00 -8.66
CA LEU A 93 9.98 -3.89 -7.76
C LEU A 93 9.74 -2.56 -8.51
N PRO A 94 10.63 -2.11 -9.42
CA PRO A 94 10.38 -0.85 -10.14
C PRO A 94 9.14 -0.91 -11.02
N LEU A 95 8.88 -2.07 -11.63
CA LEU A 95 7.72 -2.31 -12.48
C LEU A 95 6.41 -2.18 -11.69
N ALA A 96 6.35 -2.85 -10.55
CA ALA A 96 5.19 -2.80 -9.68
C ALA A 96 5.01 -1.41 -9.05
N LEU A 97 6.08 -0.75 -8.60
CA LEU A 97 5.99 0.63 -8.08
C LEU A 97 5.45 1.57 -9.16
N ALA A 98 6.02 1.56 -10.37
CA ALA A 98 5.56 2.44 -11.42
C ALA A 98 4.16 2.10 -11.92
N GLY A 99 3.93 0.82 -12.16
CA GLY A 99 2.64 0.34 -12.61
C GLY A 99 1.55 0.64 -11.57
N LYS A 100 1.71 0.21 -10.32
CA LYS A 100 0.63 0.24 -9.32
C LYS A 100 0.45 1.59 -8.61
N GLN A 101 1.47 2.45 -8.58
CA GLN A 101 1.36 3.78 -7.97
C GLN A 101 1.20 4.92 -8.98
N TRP A 102 1.65 4.73 -10.23
CA TRP A 102 1.50 5.75 -11.28
C TRP A 102 0.56 5.32 -12.40
N VAL A 103 0.84 4.20 -13.08
CA VAL A 103 0.06 3.84 -14.28
C VAL A 103 -1.39 3.50 -13.94
N LEU A 104 -1.61 2.58 -13.00
CA LEU A 104 -2.93 2.12 -12.60
C LEU A 104 -3.77 3.26 -12.01
N PRO A 105 -3.27 4.07 -11.05
CA PRO A 105 -4.09 5.13 -10.46
C PRO A 105 -4.36 6.29 -11.41
N LEU A 106 -3.49 6.56 -12.40
CA LEU A 106 -3.67 7.67 -13.33
C LEU A 106 -4.46 7.27 -14.58
N PHE A 107 -4.31 6.04 -15.08
CA PHE A 107 -4.84 5.61 -16.37
C PHE A 107 -5.80 4.41 -16.30
N GLY A 108 -5.93 3.75 -15.16
CA GLY A 108 -6.87 2.65 -14.94
C GLY A 108 -6.33 1.26 -15.31
N TYR A 109 -7.20 0.26 -15.19
CA TYR A 109 -6.85 -1.16 -15.29
C TYR A 109 -6.33 -1.54 -16.69
N GLU A 110 -7.05 -1.16 -17.75
CA GLU A 110 -6.69 -1.51 -19.13
C GLU A 110 -5.31 -0.98 -19.53
N ALA A 111 -5.05 0.30 -19.26
CA ALA A 111 -3.76 0.92 -19.56
C ALA A 111 -2.61 0.25 -18.78
N PHE A 112 -2.88 -0.15 -17.54
CA PHE A 112 -1.92 -0.87 -16.73
C PHE A 112 -1.65 -2.28 -17.28
N ASP A 113 -2.67 -3.03 -17.70
CA ASP A 113 -2.48 -4.37 -18.27
C ASP A 113 -1.72 -4.30 -19.60
N ILE A 114 -2.04 -3.34 -20.48
CA ILE A 114 -1.27 -3.05 -21.71
C ILE A 114 0.20 -2.74 -21.36
N PHE A 115 0.43 -1.93 -20.32
CA PHE A 115 1.78 -1.59 -19.87
C PHE A 115 2.56 -2.82 -19.38
N ILE A 116 1.93 -3.70 -18.61
CA ILE A 116 2.56 -4.93 -18.13
C ILE A 116 2.83 -5.91 -19.27
N ASP A 117 1.88 -6.11 -20.17
CA ASP A 117 2.02 -7.02 -21.31
C ASP A 117 3.10 -6.54 -22.28
N PHE A 118 3.23 -5.23 -22.48
CA PHE A 118 4.35 -4.64 -23.20
C PHE A 118 5.69 -5.02 -22.55
N LEU A 119 5.81 -4.95 -21.24
CA LEU A 119 7.08 -5.15 -20.53
C LEU A 119 7.46 -6.61 -20.29
N ARG A 120 6.46 -7.51 -20.22
CA ARG A 120 6.64 -8.94 -19.94
C ARG A 120 7.65 -9.66 -20.86
N PRO A 121 7.58 -9.57 -22.20
CA PRO A 121 8.44 -10.37 -23.08
C PRO A 121 9.89 -9.88 -23.16
N ARG A 122 10.22 -8.71 -22.56
CA ARG A 122 11.53 -8.09 -22.74
C ARG A 122 12.58 -8.62 -21.75
N PRO A 123 13.83 -8.85 -22.15
CA PRO A 123 14.91 -9.26 -21.23
C PRO A 123 15.24 -8.16 -20.21
N LEU A 124 15.83 -8.52 -19.06
CA LEU A 124 16.12 -7.59 -17.97
C LEU A 124 16.97 -6.38 -18.40
N LEU A 125 17.98 -6.59 -19.26
CA LEU A 125 18.87 -5.53 -19.75
C LEU A 125 18.12 -4.44 -20.54
N THR A 126 17.12 -4.80 -21.35
CA THR A 126 16.30 -3.83 -22.07
C THR A 126 15.28 -3.14 -21.15
N ARG A 127 15.02 -3.70 -19.97
CA ARG A 127 14.20 -3.05 -18.94
C ARG A 127 14.96 -2.00 -18.14
N PHE A 128 16.30 -2.00 -18.12
CA PHE A 128 17.05 -1.07 -17.26
C PHE A 128 16.76 0.42 -17.55
N PRO A 129 16.76 0.90 -18.80
CA PRO A 129 16.34 2.26 -19.11
C PRO A 129 14.88 2.54 -18.71
N MET A 130 14.01 1.54 -18.86
CA MET A 130 12.60 1.62 -18.46
C MET A 130 12.46 1.73 -16.94
N ILE A 131 13.27 1.00 -16.17
CA ILE A 131 13.34 1.08 -14.71
C ILE A 131 13.75 2.49 -14.27
N LEU A 132 14.78 3.09 -14.89
CA LEU A 132 15.17 4.45 -14.57
C LEU A 132 14.04 5.45 -14.88
N TRP A 133 13.36 5.28 -16.01
CA TRP A 133 12.20 6.09 -16.38
C TRP A 133 11.03 5.90 -15.40
N MET A 134 10.80 4.69 -14.90
CA MET A 134 9.80 4.37 -13.88
C MET A 134 10.09 5.02 -12.52
N LEU A 135 11.36 5.28 -12.21
CA LEU A 135 11.77 5.99 -10.99
C LEU A 135 11.69 7.51 -11.12
N PHE A 136 11.63 8.04 -12.34
CA PHE A 136 11.62 9.48 -12.61
C PHE A 136 10.50 10.24 -11.87
N PRO A 137 9.24 9.79 -11.84
CA PRO A 137 8.18 10.50 -11.11
C PRO A 137 8.49 10.65 -9.61
N TYR A 138 9.10 9.64 -8.99
CA TYR A 138 9.49 9.69 -7.58
C TYR A 138 10.66 10.65 -7.35
N ALA A 139 11.67 10.62 -8.21
CA ALA A 139 12.79 11.55 -8.16
C ALA A 139 12.32 13.00 -8.32
N LEU A 140 11.40 13.23 -9.27
CA LEU A 140 10.78 14.53 -9.51
C LEU A 140 9.99 15.01 -8.29
N CYS A 141 9.10 14.18 -7.73
CA CYS A 141 8.33 14.51 -6.53
C CYS A 141 9.25 14.80 -5.34
N THR A 142 10.34 14.04 -5.19
CA THR A 142 11.33 14.26 -4.13
C THR A 142 12.06 15.59 -4.31
N ALA A 143 12.52 15.88 -5.53
CA ALA A 143 13.19 17.14 -5.85
C ALA A 143 12.27 18.34 -5.59
N VAL A 144 10.98 18.24 -5.95
CA VAL A 144 9.96 19.25 -5.66
C VAL A 144 9.75 19.42 -4.16
N ALA A 145 9.59 18.32 -3.40
CA ALA A 145 9.44 18.38 -1.94
C ALA A 145 10.64 19.08 -1.26
N ILE A 146 11.86 18.74 -1.68
CA ILE A 146 13.10 19.35 -1.18
C ILE A 146 13.15 20.83 -1.54
N ARG A 147 12.90 21.18 -2.81
CA ARG A 147 12.92 22.56 -3.31
C ARG A 147 11.91 23.44 -2.58
N GLN A 148 10.70 22.94 -2.36
CA GLN A 148 9.65 23.64 -1.61
C GLN A 148 9.89 23.66 -0.09
N ARG A 149 10.94 22.98 0.40
CA ARG A 149 11.20 22.73 1.83
C ARG A 149 9.97 22.13 2.55
N ASN A 150 9.17 21.37 1.81
CA ASN A 150 7.92 20.81 2.28
C ASN A 150 8.18 19.45 2.93
N ARG A 151 8.58 19.48 4.20
CA ARG A 151 8.91 18.28 4.98
C ARG A 151 7.75 17.29 5.01
N THR A 152 6.51 17.79 5.13
CA THR A 152 5.30 16.96 5.16
C THR A 152 5.16 16.14 3.87
N ALA A 153 5.28 16.78 2.71
CA ALA A 153 5.25 16.09 1.42
C ALA A 153 6.36 15.04 1.31
N GLY A 154 7.61 15.42 1.64
CA GLY A 154 8.74 14.49 1.59
C GLY A 154 8.56 13.26 2.49
N MET A 155 8.04 13.46 3.71
CA MET A 155 7.80 12.35 4.64
C MET A 155 6.66 11.43 4.17
N LEU A 156 5.56 11.98 3.67
CA LEU A 156 4.47 11.19 3.12
C LEU A 156 4.90 10.38 1.89
N LEU A 157 5.72 10.98 1.01
CA LEU A 157 6.30 10.28 -0.13
C LEU A 157 7.22 9.13 0.30
N ALA A 158 8.08 9.36 1.29
CA ALA A 158 8.94 8.32 1.85
C ALA A 158 8.12 7.20 2.51
N ALA A 159 7.02 7.55 3.19
CA ALA A 159 6.08 6.59 3.78
C ALA A 159 5.41 5.73 2.70
N ALA A 160 4.92 6.37 1.63
CA ALA A 160 4.32 5.69 0.49
C ALA A 160 5.29 4.70 -0.17
N LEU A 161 6.53 5.12 -0.42
CA LEU A 161 7.56 4.28 -1.03
C LEU A 161 7.95 3.10 -0.12
N SER A 162 8.14 3.35 1.18
CA SER A 162 8.52 2.30 2.14
C SER A 162 7.44 1.22 2.22
N VAL A 163 6.17 1.64 2.33
CA VAL A 163 5.04 0.72 2.41
C VAL A 163 4.88 -0.04 1.09
N ALA A 164 4.92 0.64 -0.06
CA ALA A 164 4.75 0.00 -1.36
C ALA A 164 5.86 -1.02 -1.66
N ALA A 165 7.12 -0.64 -1.42
CA ALA A 165 8.26 -1.49 -1.74
C ALA A 165 8.25 -2.78 -0.91
N ILE A 166 8.08 -2.66 0.41
CA ILE A 166 8.10 -3.83 1.30
C ILE A 166 6.83 -4.65 1.13
N SER A 167 5.65 -4.02 0.99
CA SER A 167 4.40 -4.77 0.78
C SER A 167 4.45 -5.60 -0.49
N LEU A 168 5.08 -5.10 -1.57
CA LEU A 168 5.29 -5.89 -2.78
C LEU A 168 6.32 -7.01 -2.56
N MET A 169 7.46 -6.69 -1.96
CA MET A 169 8.53 -7.67 -1.79
C MET A 169 8.08 -8.92 -1.04
N PHE A 170 7.08 -8.77 -0.15
CA PHE A 170 6.57 -9.87 0.65
C PHE A 170 5.14 -10.31 0.30
N SER A 171 4.51 -9.75 -0.74
CA SER A 171 3.18 -10.20 -1.19
C SER A 171 3.25 -11.40 -2.14
N LEU A 172 4.41 -11.65 -2.76
CA LEU A 172 4.57 -12.69 -3.75
C LEU A 172 4.91 -14.04 -3.11
N PRO A 173 4.24 -15.13 -3.52
CA PRO A 173 4.63 -16.48 -3.14
C PRO A 173 6.05 -16.79 -3.57
N ALA A 174 6.73 -17.70 -2.85
CA ALA A 174 7.91 -18.40 -3.35
C ALA A 174 7.56 -19.41 -4.47
N GLN A 175 6.97 -18.93 -5.56
CA GLN A 175 6.70 -19.68 -6.79
C GLN A 175 7.47 -19.03 -7.96
N ASP A 176 7.57 -19.73 -9.09
CA ASP A 176 8.30 -19.25 -10.27
C ASP A 176 7.85 -17.83 -10.67
N ILE A 177 8.81 -16.91 -10.66
CA ILE A 177 8.64 -15.50 -11.02
C ILE A 177 8.03 -15.32 -12.41
N ASN A 178 8.34 -16.22 -13.34
CA ASN A 178 7.91 -16.12 -14.73
C ASN A 178 6.43 -16.47 -14.89
N THR A 179 5.94 -17.44 -14.12
CA THR A 179 4.53 -17.89 -14.18
C THR A 179 3.65 -17.10 -13.22
N PHE A 180 4.09 -16.93 -11.97
CA PHE A 180 3.24 -16.38 -10.91
C PHE A 180 3.51 -14.90 -10.64
N GLY A 181 4.76 -14.44 -10.79
CA GLY A 181 5.15 -13.06 -10.49
C GLY A 181 4.36 -12.03 -11.29
N TYR A 182 4.17 -12.26 -12.59
CA TYR A 182 3.37 -11.36 -13.44
C TYR A 182 1.88 -11.41 -13.16
N SER A 183 1.33 -12.56 -12.77
CA SER A 183 -0.10 -12.70 -12.44
C SER A 183 -0.50 -11.86 -11.23
N CYS A 184 0.43 -11.68 -10.29
CA CYS A 184 0.26 -10.83 -9.10
C CYS A 184 0.40 -9.33 -9.40
N ILE A 185 0.99 -9.00 -10.55
CA ILE A 185 1.14 -7.61 -11.03
C ILE A 185 0.11 -7.35 -12.15
N THR A 186 -1.03 -8.05 -12.17
CA THR A 186 -2.18 -7.66 -13.02
C THR A 186 -2.95 -6.55 -12.37
N GLY A 187 -3.69 -5.73 -13.13
CA GLY A 187 -4.37 -4.56 -12.58
C GLY A 187 -5.26 -4.90 -11.38
N ALA A 188 -6.05 -5.97 -11.50
CA ALA A 188 -6.99 -6.45 -10.49
C ALA A 188 -6.35 -7.18 -9.30
N ALA A 189 -5.17 -7.80 -9.48
CA ALA A 189 -4.51 -8.51 -8.38
C ALA A 189 -3.97 -7.54 -7.33
N ASP A 190 -3.97 -7.98 -6.07
CA ASP A 190 -3.19 -7.38 -4.98
C ASP A 190 -3.48 -5.90 -4.67
N GLY A 191 -4.58 -5.33 -5.19
CA GLY A 191 -4.94 -3.92 -5.01
C GLY A 191 -4.99 -3.48 -3.54
N ARG A 192 -5.30 -4.41 -2.63
CA ARG A 192 -5.33 -4.15 -1.18
C ARG A 192 -4.00 -3.70 -0.59
N TYR A 193 -2.86 -4.10 -1.17
CA TYR A 193 -1.53 -3.73 -0.70
C TYR A 193 -1.10 -2.35 -1.20
N TYR A 194 -1.75 -1.82 -2.25
CA TYR A 194 -1.43 -0.53 -2.85
C TYR A 194 -2.34 0.61 -2.37
N TYR A 195 -3.43 0.31 -1.65
CA TYR A 195 -4.32 1.33 -1.12
C TYR A 195 -3.59 2.35 -0.23
N ALA A 196 -2.97 1.90 0.86
CA ALA A 196 -2.28 2.78 1.80
C ALA A 196 -1.17 3.61 1.14
N PRO A 197 -0.23 3.03 0.37
CA PRO A 197 0.82 3.82 -0.26
C PRO A 197 0.28 4.79 -1.32
N ASN A 198 -0.78 4.46 -2.06
CA ASN A 198 -1.38 5.38 -3.02
C ASN A 198 -2.08 6.55 -2.33
N VAL A 199 -2.76 6.32 -1.21
CA VAL A 199 -3.34 7.40 -0.41
C VAL A 199 -2.23 8.31 0.16
N LEU A 200 -1.15 7.73 0.69
CA LEU A 200 0.00 8.50 1.20
C LEU A 200 0.68 9.32 0.10
N LEU A 201 0.81 8.75 -1.12
CA LEU A 201 1.30 9.47 -2.29
C LEU A 201 0.36 10.63 -2.67
N GLY A 202 -0.95 10.40 -2.70
CA GLY A 202 -1.95 11.44 -2.95
C GLY A 202 -1.89 12.57 -1.91
N LEU A 203 -1.76 12.24 -0.63
CA LEU A 203 -1.57 13.22 0.45
C LEU A 203 -0.25 13.99 0.31
N SER A 204 0.82 13.34 -0.15
CA SER A 204 2.09 14.01 -0.47
C SER A 204 1.89 15.06 -1.57
N LEU A 205 1.24 14.68 -2.68
CA LEU A 205 0.93 15.61 -3.78
C LEU A 205 0.05 16.76 -3.31
N LEU A 206 -0.98 16.50 -2.49
CA LEU A 206 -1.84 17.53 -1.91
C LEU A 206 -1.04 18.49 -1.03
N SER A 207 -0.12 17.98 -0.22
CA SER A 207 0.76 18.80 0.62
C SER A 207 1.62 19.74 -0.22
N MET A 208 2.06 19.33 -1.42
CA MET A 208 2.83 20.18 -2.34
C MET A 208 2.02 21.36 -2.90
N LEU A 209 0.69 21.28 -2.91
CA LEU A 209 -0.17 22.42 -3.31
C LEU A 209 -0.24 23.51 -2.24
N GLY A 210 -0.26 23.12 -0.96
CA GLY A 210 -0.52 24.01 0.18
C GLY A 210 0.62 24.96 0.55
N SER A 211 1.83 24.80 0.01
CA SER A 211 2.99 25.64 0.35
C SER A 211 2.94 26.99 -0.40
N PHE A 212 1.95 27.82 -0.07
CA PHE A 212 1.74 29.16 -0.68
C PHE A 212 2.65 30.25 -0.11
N ARG A 213 3.43 29.95 0.93
CA ARG A 213 4.15 30.97 1.71
C ARG A 213 5.39 31.58 1.05
N SER A 214 5.85 31.05 -0.09
CA SER A 214 6.98 31.63 -0.83
C SER A 214 6.51 32.21 -2.16
N PRO A 215 6.93 33.43 -2.55
CA PRO A 215 6.73 33.94 -3.90
C PRO A 215 7.38 32.96 -4.87
N SER A 216 6.56 32.17 -5.56
CA SER A 216 7.02 31.12 -6.47
C SER A 216 7.63 31.74 -7.71
N GLY A 217 8.87 31.35 -8.02
CA GLY A 217 9.37 31.43 -9.39
C GLY A 217 8.50 30.59 -10.34
N GLY A 218 8.63 30.81 -11.65
CA GLY A 218 7.80 30.15 -12.67
C GLY A 218 7.76 28.61 -12.56
N LEU A 219 8.89 27.98 -12.22
CA LEU A 219 9.00 26.52 -12.06
C LEU A 219 8.13 25.98 -10.92
N ASP A 220 8.06 26.68 -9.78
CA ASP A 220 7.27 26.24 -8.63
C ASP A 220 5.77 26.30 -8.92
N ARG A 221 5.35 27.23 -9.79
CA ARG A 221 3.98 27.28 -10.31
C ARG A 221 3.69 26.10 -11.23
N GLY A 222 4.63 25.77 -12.13
CA GLY A 222 4.54 24.60 -13.00
C GLY A 222 4.38 23.30 -12.22
N PHE A 223 5.18 23.09 -11.17
CA PHE A 223 5.07 21.90 -10.32
C PHE A 223 3.74 21.80 -9.57
N ARG A 224 3.18 22.93 -9.10
CA ARG A 224 1.85 22.94 -8.48
C ARG A 224 0.76 22.53 -9.47
N TRP A 225 0.80 23.05 -10.69
CA TRP A 225 -0.15 22.66 -11.73
C TRP A 225 -0.02 21.18 -12.08
N ALA A 226 1.21 20.67 -12.20
CA ALA A 226 1.46 19.25 -12.42
C ALA A 226 0.90 18.40 -11.27
N ALA A 227 1.14 18.76 -10.00
CA ALA A 227 0.60 18.06 -8.85
C ALA A 227 -0.94 18.10 -8.81
N ALA A 228 -1.54 19.25 -9.11
CA ALA A 228 -3.00 19.41 -9.18
C ALA A 228 -3.61 18.55 -10.30
N LEU A 229 -2.98 18.52 -11.47
CA LEU A 229 -3.39 17.67 -12.58
C LEU A 229 -3.29 16.19 -12.20
N LEU A 230 -2.20 15.76 -11.56
CA LEU A 230 -2.04 14.38 -11.10
C LEU A 230 -3.12 14.01 -10.08
N ILE A 231 -3.43 14.87 -9.11
CA ILE A 231 -4.52 14.63 -8.14
C ILE A 231 -5.87 14.53 -8.87
N LEU A 232 -6.14 15.43 -9.81
CA LEU A 232 -7.38 15.40 -10.57
C LEU A 232 -7.52 14.09 -11.36
N LEU A 233 -6.44 13.64 -12.01
CA LEU A 233 -6.39 12.36 -12.72
C LEU A 233 -6.60 11.18 -11.76
N LEU A 234 -5.94 11.16 -10.59
CA LEU A 234 -6.13 10.14 -9.57
C LEU A 234 -7.60 10.04 -9.13
N LEU A 235 -8.26 11.19 -8.91
CA LEU A 235 -9.67 11.25 -8.52
C LEU A 235 -10.60 10.83 -9.66
N ALA A 236 -10.36 11.31 -10.88
CA ALA A 236 -11.17 10.99 -12.05
C ALA A 236 -11.09 9.49 -12.39
N THR A 237 -9.88 8.94 -12.44
CA THR A 237 -9.63 7.52 -12.69
C THR A 237 -10.16 6.66 -11.55
N GLY A 238 -10.00 7.09 -10.29
CA GLY A 238 -10.61 6.43 -9.13
C GLY A 238 -12.14 6.36 -9.23
N LEU A 239 -12.79 7.47 -9.60
CA LEU A 239 -14.24 7.53 -9.76
C LEU A 239 -14.75 6.67 -10.93
N ALA A 240 -14.04 6.72 -12.07
CA ALA A 240 -14.38 5.91 -13.24
C ALA A 240 -14.26 4.40 -12.95
N ASN A 241 -13.20 4.00 -12.24
CA ASN A 241 -12.97 2.60 -11.86
C ASN A 241 -13.86 2.14 -10.71
N HIS A 242 -14.24 3.02 -9.79
CA HIS A 242 -15.15 2.65 -8.69
C HIS A 242 -16.48 2.12 -9.22
N ARG A 243 -17.00 2.68 -10.31
CA ARG A 243 -18.24 2.21 -10.96
C ARG A 243 -18.12 0.77 -11.50
N HIS A 244 -16.93 0.38 -11.95
CA HIS A 244 -16.65 -0.98 -12.42
C HIS A 244 -16.49 -1.99 -11.27
N SER A 245 -16.28 -1.51 -10.03
CA SER A 245 -16.10 -2.36 -8.85
C SER A 245 -17.39 -2.93 -8.24
N GLY A 246 -18.57 -2.71 -8.86
CA GLY A 246 -19.84 -3.26 -8.38
C GLY A 246 -19.88 -4.79 -8.22
N THR A 247 -18.92 -5.51 -8.80
CA THR A 247 -18.71 -6.94 -8.55
C THR A 247 -18.22 -7.25 -7.14
N TRP A 248 -17.58 -6.30 -6.44
CA TRP A 248 -17.02 -6.47 -5.10
C TRP A 248 -17.99 -6.07 -3.97
N SER A 249 -19.11 -5.42 -4.30
CA SER A 249 -20.13 -5.00 -3.33
C SER A 249 -21.14 -6.08 -2.98
N HIS A 250 -21.14 -7.20 -3.71
CA HIS A 250 -22.06 -8.30 -3.52
C HIS A 250 -21.30 -9.61 -3.42
N GLY A 251 -21.57 -10.38 -2.37
CA GLY A 251 -21.03 -11.71 -2.17
C GLY A 251 -22.09 -12.64 -1.61
N PRO A 252 -21.83 -13.95 -1.53
CA PRO A 252 -22.75 -14.88 -0.91
C PRO A 252 -23.00 -14.43 0.54
N SER A 253 -24.25 -14.58 1.00
CA SER A 253 -24.56 -14.29 2.40
C SER A 253 -23.86 -15.31 3.27
N TRP A 254 -22.72 -14.93 3.88
CA TRP A 254 -21.93 -15.85 4.69
C TRP A 254 -22.76 -16.53 5.79
N ARG A 255 -23.67 -15.77 6.40
CA ARG A 255 -24.62 -16.29 7.39
C ARG A 255 -25.58 -17.33 6.79
N ALA A 256 -26.01 -17.17 5.53
CA ALA A 256 -26.85 -18.15 4.85
C ALA A 256 -26.06 -19.40 4.46
N GLU A 257 -24.86 -19.24 3.88
CA GLU A 257 -23.95 -20.33 3.52
C GLU A 257 -23.63 -21.22 4.73
N VAL A 258 -23.17 -20.61 5.84
CA VAL A 258 -22.85 -21.34 7.09
C VAL A 258 -24.08 -22.04 7.68
N ARG A 259 -25.27 -21.42 7.60
CA ARG A 259 -26.52 -22.07 8.06
C ARG A 259 -26.88 -23.28 7.17
N ALA A 260 -26.69 -23.17 5.86
CA ALA A 260 -26.96 -24.29 4.94
C ALA A 260 -26.00 -25.46 5.19
N TRP A 261 -24.70 -25.18 5.39
CA TRP A 261 -23.71 -26.18 5.75
C TRP A 261 -24.01 -26.86 7.09
N ARG A 262 -24.28 -26.10 8.16
CA ARG A 262 -24.64 -26.66 9.47
C ARG A 262 -25.91 -27.52 9.45
N ALA A 263 -26.83 -27.22 8.54
CA ALA A 263 -28.03 -28.02 8.32
C ALA A 263 -27.80 -29.26 7.42
N GLY A 264 -26.56 -29.56 7.02
CA GLY A 264 -26.22 -30.69 6.15
C GLY A 264 -26.68 -30.54 4.70
N ARG A 265 -27.11 -29.34 4.27
CA ARG A 265 -27.66 -29.12 2.92
C ARG A 265 -26.61 -28.93 1.83
N THR A 266 -25.37 -28.64 2.23
CA THR A 266 -24.24 -28.47 1.30
C THR A 266 -22.95 -28.93 1.98
N GLY A 267 -22.07 -29.60 1.23
CA GLY A 267 -20.70 -29.89 1.65
C GLY A 267 -19.73 -28.73 1.39
N THR A 268 -20.17 -27.69 0.69
CA THR A 268 -19.34 -26.56 0.26
C THR A 268 -19.92 -25.22 0.68
N LEU A 269 -19.06 -24.22 0.91
CA LEU A 269 -19.46 -22.82 1.08
C LEU A 269 -19.05 -22.02 -0.16
N ALA A 270 -19.96 -21.24 -0.72
CA ALA A 270 -19.61 -20.31 -1.78
C ALA A 270 -18.65 -19.23 -1.24
N LEU A 271 -17.58 -18.98 -1.99
CA LEU A 271 -16.64 -17.90 -1.73
C LEU A 271 -16.77 -16.83 -2.83
N TRP A 272 -16.34 -15.62 -2.49
CA TRP A 272 -16.21 -14.54 -3.45
C TRP A 272 -14.75 -14.42 -3.92
N PRO A 273 -14.49 -14.17 -5.22
CA PRO A 273 -15.47 -14.08 -6.31
C PRO A 273 -15.93 -15.47 -6.78
N PRO A 274 -17.14 -15.59 -7.38
CA PRO A 274 -17.54 -16.81 -8.07
C PRO A 274 -16.53 -17.21 -9.16
N PRO A 275 -16.34 -18.52 -9.47
CA PRO A 275 -17.08 -19.68 -8.95
C PRO A 275 -16.43 -20.34 -7.72
N TRP A 276 -15.63 -19.61 -6.93
CA TRP A 276 -14.86 -20.21 -5.84
C TRP A 276 -15.75 -20.85 -4.77
N ARG A 277 -15.32 -22.00 -4.25
CA ARG A 277 -16.01 -22.76 -3.21
C ARG A 277 -15.00 -23.35 -2.23
N LEU A 278 -15.35 -23.35 -0.95
CA LEU A 278 -14.61 -24.05 0.10
C LEU A 278 -15.31 -25.37 0.39
N ASP A 279 -14.63 -26.50 0.19
CA ASP A 279 -15.13 -27.81 0.62
C ASP A 279 -14.86 -27.98 2.12
N LEU A 280 -15.92 -28.28 2.87
CA LEU A 280 -15.86 -28.50 4.32
C LEU A 280 -16.13 -29.96 4.69
N ARG A 281 -16.22 -30.87 3.71
CA ARG A 281 -16.26 -32.29 3.99
C ARG A 281 -14.93 -32.68 4.65
N PRO A 282 -14.95 -33.46 5.74
CA PRO A 282 -13.71 -33.99 6.30
C PRO A 282 -12.98 -34.75 5.19
N ASN A 283 -11.66 -34.55 5.08
CA ASN A 283 -10.85 -35.40 4.20
C ASN A 283 -11.13 -36.86 4.57
N PRO A 284 -11.50 -37.72 3.61
CA PRO A 284 -11.66 -39.14 3.91
C PRO A 284 -10.36 -39.63 4.55
N PRO A 285 -10.42 -40.45 5.62
CA PRO A 285 -9.26 -40.83 6.42
C PRO A 285 -8.15 -41.59 5.68
N ASP A 286 -8.27 -41.87 4.38
CA ASP A 286 -7.50 -42.92 3.69
C ASP A 286 -6.85 -42.47 2.37
N LEU A 287 -6.03 -41.41 2.38
CA LEU A 287 -5.07 -41.11 1.30
C LEU A 287 -3.72 -40.62 1.89
N GLU A 288 -3.07 -41.49 2.65
CA GLU A 288 -1.61 -41.49 2.87
C GLU A 288 -0.99 -42.74 2.24
#